data_AF-A0A5C2M9Z9-F1
#
_entry.id   AF-A0A5C2M9Z9-F1
#
_cell.length_a   1.000
_cell.length_b   1.000
_cell.length_c   1.000
_cell.angle_alpha   90.00
_cell.angle_beta   90.00
_cell.angle_gamma   90.00
#
_symmetry.space_group_name_H-M   'P 1'
#
loop_
_entity.id
_entity.type
_entity.pdbx_description
1 polymer ?
#
loop_
_entity_poly.entity_id
_entity_poly.type
_entity_poly.pdbx_seq_one_letter_code
_entity_poly.pdbx_strand_id
1 'polypeptide(L)'
;MKVIEQTEYRLRLREQPLFFWLGGGVLCLCSVFLLSTLPFAKIECQRQTLPYECVATTPFFVIQRRVKIPLSVLRQAKLEDYIDSEGDRMYSIVLEAGADSIPLGMHSSDGDSRAAIVQQINQFLSNPNQMQLSTNVDNPWLIQMVVGVIFLVGVMGVSLIVFAPALTLDLNRSSGTFTIYHGYFFPRTKQELRLQDIKEVAIEELVDSNGDRFYRVVMHLTSGETVPLRQYYSSGYDSKKKLANLLRQFLYLPPL
;
A
#
# COMPACT_ATOMS: atom_id res chain seq x y z
N MET A 1 12.90 18.85 5.27
CA MET A 1 14.24 19.02 4.66
C MET A 1 15.29 18.51 5.64
N LYS A 2 16.33 17.81 5.19
CA LYS A 2 17.39 17.28 6.05
C LYS A 2 18.73 17.90 5.66
N VAL A 3 19.52 18.27 6.65
CA VAL A 3 20.91 18.69 6.47
C VAL A 3 21.75 17.43 6.22
N ILE A 4 22.42 17.36 5.06
CA ILE A 4 23.36 16.29 4.74
C ILE A 4 24.75 16.64 5.26
N GLU A 5 25.16 17.90 5.06
CA GLU A 5 26.48 18.40 5.40
C GLU A 5 26.33 19.84 5.87
N GLN A 6 26.93 20.16 7.02
CA GLN A 6 26.98 21.52 7.54
C GLN A 6 28.37 21.73 8.14
N THR A 7 29.17 22.51 7.43
CA THR A 7 30.47 22.99 7.86
C THR A 7 30.48 24.51 7.72
N GLU A 8 31.55 25.15 8.18
CA GLU A 8 31.72 26.61 8.01
C GLU A 8 31.74 27.04 6.53
N TYR A 9 32.21 26.16 5.64
CA TYR A 9 32.42 26.47 4.22
C TYR A 9 31.38 25.85 3.30
N ARG A 10 30.62 24.85 3.77
CA ARG A 10 29.66 24.13 2.93
C ARG A 10 28.38 23.79 3.67
N LEU A 11 27.26 24.05 3.02
CA LEU A 11 25.94 23.66 3.49
C LEU A 11 25.21 22.91 2.38
N ARG A 12 24.91 21.64 2.65
CA ARG A 12 24.18 20.76 1.72
C ARG A 12 22.87 20.30 2.34
N LEU A 13 21.76 20.69 1.71
CA LEU A 13 20.42 20.35 2.13
C LEU A 13 19.76 19.45 1.08
N ARG A 14 19.02 18.43 1.53
CA ARG A 14 18.22 17.59 0.64
C ARG A 14 16.84 17.36 1.22
N GLU A 15 15.84 17.44 0.37
CA GLU A 15 14.52 16.96 0.73
C GLU A 15 14.46 15.42 0.63
N GLN A 16 14.03 14.77 1.71
CA GLN A 16 13.80 13.33 1.75
C GLN A 16 12.33 13.08 2.08
N PRO A 17 11.53 12.53 1.15
CA PRO A 17 10.14 12.15 1.41
C PRO A 17 10.06 10.80 2.15
N LEU A 18 10.68 10.71 3.33
CA LEU A 18 10.87 9.46 4.06
C LEU A 18 9.55 8.84 4.55
N PHE A 19 8.59 9.68 4.93
CA PHE A 19 7.25 9.26 5.36
C PHE A 19 6.48 8.53 4.25
N PHE A 20 6.55 9.06 3.02
CA PHE A 20 5.88 8.45 1.88
C PHE A 20 6.55 7.13 1.46
N TRP A 21 7.87 7.01 1.63
CA TRP A 21 8.61 5.77 1.34
C TRP A 21 8.17 4.63 2.26
N LEU A 22 8.03 4.91 3.55
CA LEU A 22 7.55 3.94 4.54
C LEU A 22 6.07 3.59 4.30
N GLY A 23 5.21 4.59 4.07
CA GLY A 23 3.78 4.36 3.84
C GLY A 23 3.50 3.52 2.58
N GLY A 24 4.04 3.94 1.43
CA GLY A 24 3.84 3.22 0.16
C GLY A 24 4.49 1.83 0.16
N GLY A 25 5.70 1.71 0.70
CA GLY A 25 6.41 0.44 0.80
C GLY A 25 5.69 -0.56 1.70
N VAL A 26 5.21 -0.13 2.88
CA VAL A 26 4.43 -0.97 3.79
C VAL A 26 3.13 -1.42 3.14
N LEU A 27 2.41 -0.52 2.46
CA LEU A 27 1.19 -0.89 1.74
C LEU A 27 1.46 -1.96 0.69
N CYS A 28 2.48 -1.79 -0.17
CA CYS A 28 2.83 -2.81 -1.15
C CYS A 28 3.18 -4.16 -0.52
N LEU A 29 4.01 -4.17 0.53
CA LEU A 29 4.42 -5.40 1.21
C LEU A 29 3.23 -6.09 1.90
N CYS A 30 2.38 -5.33 2.58
CA CYS A 30 1.16 -5.85 3.20
C CYS A 30 0.21 -6.43 2.16
N SER A 31 0.00 -5.79 1.01
CA SER A 31 -0.86 -6.32 -0.05
C SER A 31 -0.38 -7.65 -0.60
N VAL A 32 0.93 -7.78 -0.85
CA VAL A 32 1.53 -9.03 -1.35
C VAL A 32 1.37 -10.15 -0.31
N PHE A 33 1.61 -9.85 0.95
CA PHE A 33 1.40 -10.79 2.04
C PHE A 33 -0.06 -11.24 2.15
N LEU A 34 -1.01 -10.30 2.08
CA LEU A 34 -2.44 -10.59 2.11
C LEU A 34 -2.88 -11.45 0.92
N LEU A 35 -2.41 -11.17 -0.31
CA LEU A 35 -2.71 -12.01 -1.48
C LEU A 35 -2.23 -13.45 -1.31
N SER A 36 -1.04 -13.65 -0.73
CA SER A 36 -0.47 -14.99 -0.53
C SER A 36 -1.18 -15.81 0.55
N THR A 37 -1.93 -15.15 1.44
CA THR A 37 -2.56 -15.76 2.60
C THR A 37 -4.10 -15.81 2.50
N LEU A 38 -4.68 -15.36 1.39
CA LEU A 38 -6.14 -15.37 1.19
C LEU A 38 -6.68 -16.79 1.36
N PRO A 39 -7.47 -17.03 2.41
CA PRO A 39 -7.72 -18.39 2.82
C PRO A 39 -9.07 -18.79 2.17
N PHE A 40 -8.99 -19.63 1.14
CA PHE A 40 -10.17 -20.13 0.43
C PHE A 40 -10.49 -21.55 0.90
N ALA A 41 -11.76 -21.81 1.24
CA ALA A 41 -12.18 -23.19 1.43
C ALA A 41 -12.35 -23.90 0.09
N LYS A 42 -11.77 -25.08 -0.02
CA LYS A 42 -11.85 -25.95 -1.19
C LYS A 42 -12.04 -27.38 -0.74
N ILE A 43 -12.86 -28.12 -1.45
CA ILE A 43 -12.94 -29.58 -1.31
C ILE A 43 -12.52 -30.24 -2.62
N GLU A 44 -11.59 -31.18 -2.50
CA GLU A 44 -11.11 -32.00 -3.61
C GLU A 44 -11.30 -33.46 -3.27
N CYS A 45 -12.10 -34.18 -4.04
CA CYS A 45 -12.28 -35.62 -3.90
C CYS A 45 -11.75 -36.33 -5.15
N GLN A 46 -11.03 -37.43 -4.95
CA GLN A 46 -10.47 -38.24 -6.04
C GLN A 46 -10.73 -39.74 -5.85
N ARG A 47 -11.12 -40.42 -6.93
CA ARG A 47 -11.30 -41.88 -7.01
C ARG A 47 -10.26 -42.58 -7.89
N GLN A 48 -9.26 -41.85 -8.40
CA GLN A 48 -8.28 -42.38 -9.37
C GLN A 48 -7.07 -43.05 -8.72
N THR A 49 -6.63 -42.55 -7.56
CA THR A 49 -5.43 -43.02 -6.86
C THR A 49 -5.83 -43.53 -5.48
N LEU A 50 -5.38 -44.76 -5.14
CA LEU A 50 -5.54 -45.27 -3.77
C LEU A 50 -4.61 -44.50 -2.82
N PRO A 51 -5.08 -44.09 -1.63
CA PRO A 51 -6.44 -44.27 -1.09
C PRO A 51 -7.47 -43.27 -1.65
N TYR A 52 -8.72 -43.72 -1.79
CA TYR A 52 -9.84 -42.86 -2.19
C TYR A 52 -10.19 -41.88 -1.06
N GLU A 53 -9.76 -40.63 -1.22
CA GLU A 53 -9.86 -39.59 -0.20
C GLU A 53 -10.46 -38.30 -0.76
N CYS A 54 -11.17 -37.59 0.11
CA CYS A 54 -11.54 -36.20 -0.03
C CYS A 54 -10.64 -35.35 0.86
N VAL A 55 -10.08 -34.28 0.32
CA VAL A 55 -9.28 -33.31 1.05
C VAL A 55 -10.11 -32.04 1.18
N ALA A 56 -10.59 -31.78 2.40
CA ALA A 56 -11.18 -30.52 2.79
C ALA A 56 -10.07 -29.56 3.21
N THR A 57 -9.88 -28.49 2.45
CA THR A 57 -8.99 -27.38 2.79
C THR A 57 -9.85 -26.26 3.35
N THR A 58 -9.63 -25.90 4.62
CA THR A 58 -10.35 -24.80 5.26
C THR A 58 -9.39 -23.71 5.74
N PRO A 59 -9.84 -22.44 5.68
CA PRO A 59 -9.09 -21.31 6.21
C PRO A 59 -8.97 -21.42 7.74
N PHE A 60 -7.76 -21.45 8.31
CA PHE A 60 -7.53 -21.29 9.76
C PHE A 60 -6.54 -20.16 10.02
N PHE A 61 -7.08 -18.94 10.13
CA PHE A 61 -6.29 -17.72 10.27
C PHE A 61 -5.33 -17.53 9.07
N VAL A 62 -4.01 -17.61 9.29
CA VAL A 62 -2.95 -17.46 8.27
C VAL A 62 -2.55 -18.82 7.66
N ILE A 63 -3.00 -19.95 8.22
CA ILE A 63 -2.60 -21.30 7.80
C ILE A 63 -3.81 -22.03 7.20
N GLN A 64 -3.57 -22.79 6.13
CA GLN A 64 -4.58 -23.69 5.58
C GLN A 64 -4.62 -24.98 6.39
N ARG A 65 -5.77 -25.32 6.99
CA ARG A 65 -5.99 -26.64 7.57
C ARG A 65 -6.45 -27.58 6.48
N ARG A 66 -5.72 -28.67 6.26
CA ARG A 66 -6.11 -29.74 5.32
C ARG A 66 -6.52 -30.96 6.11
N VAL A 67 -7.76 -31.39 5.93
CA VAL A 67 -8.31 -32.60 6.54
C VAL A 67 -8.54 -33.62 5.44
N LYS A 68 -7.88 -34.77 5.57
CA LYS A 68 -8.09 -35.93 4.69
C LYS A 68 -9.23 -36.76 5.26
N ILE A 69 -10.24 -37.00 4.42
CA ILE A 69 -11.47 -37.70 4.77
C ILE A 69 -11.58 -38.90 3.82
N PRO A 70 -11.47 -40.15 4.32
CA PRO A 70 -11.68 -41.33 3.49
C PRO A 70 -13.10 -41.32 2.89
N LEU A 71 -13.24 -41.61 1.60
CA LEU A 71 -14.57 -41.63 0.94
C LEU A 71 -15.52 -42.63 1.60
N SER A 72 -15.00 -43.69 2.23
CA SER A 72 -15.82 -44.70 2.93
C SER A 72 -16.51 -44.17 4.19
N VAL A 73 -16.00 -43.08 4.76
CA VAL A 73 -16.50 -42.49 6.02
C VAL A 73 -17.40 -41.28 5.74
N LEU A 74 -17.19 -40.61 4.61
CA LEU A 74 -18.01 -39.47 4.17
C LEU A 74 -19.40 -39.94 3.71
N ARG A 75 -20.44 -39.61 4.48
CA ARG A 75 -21.81 -40.05 4.23
C ARG A 75 -22.58 -39.07 3.37
N GLN A 76 -22.56 -37.80 3.74
CA GLN A 76 -23.31 -36.74 3.07
C GLN A 76 -22.72 -35.36 3.39
N ALA A 77 -23.09 -34.37 2.59
CA ALA A 77 -22.96 -32.96 2.91
C ALA A 77 -24.35 -32.39 3.26
N LYS A 78 -24.40 -31.52 4.27
CA LYS A 78 -25.62 -30.84 4.70
C LYS A 78 -25.40 -29.33 4.76
N LEU A 79 -26.48 -28.59 4.51
CA LEU A 79 -26.54 -27.16 4.75
C LEU A 79 -27.10 -26.92 6.17
N GLU A 80 -26.35 -26.18 6.98
CA GLU A 80 -26.82 -25.70 8.29
C GLU A 80 -27.00 -24.19 8.23
N ASP A 81 -28.12 -23.71 8.75
CA ASP A 81 -28.41 -22.28 8.91
C ASP A 81 -28.46 -21.90 10.40
N TYR A 82 -28.02 -20.69 10.69
CA TYR A 82 -28.16 -20.06 12.01
C TYR A 82 -28.45 -18.57 11.83
N ILE A 83 -28.92 -17.92 12.90
CA ILE A 83 -29.12 -16.47 12.94
C ILE A 83 -27.98 -15.88 13.74
N ASP A 84 -27.27 -14.91 13.18
CA ASP A 84 -26.19 -14.25 13.88
C ASP A 84 -26.69 -13.20 14.89
N SER A 85 -25.75 -12.50 15.53
CA SER A 85 -26.07 -11.46 16.53
C SER A 85 -26.74 -10.22 15.94
N GLU A 86 -26.63 -10.01 14.62
CA GLU A 86 -27.24 -8.88 13.90
C GLU A 86 -28.64 -9.23 13.37
N GLY A 87 -29.04 -10.51 13.48
CA GLY A 87 -30.33 -11.01 13.01
C GLY A 87 -30.29 -11.54 11.58
N ASP A 88 -29.10 -11.61 10.97
CA ASP A 88 -28.93 -12.10 9.60
C ASP A 88 -28.83 -13.62 9.59
N ARG A 89 -29.49 -14.23 8.60
CA ARG A 89 -29.43 -15.68 8.40
C ARG A 89 -28.15 -16.05 7.68
N MET A 90 -27.37 -16.91 8.32
CA MET A 90 -26.06 -17.34 7.88
C MET A 90 -26.06 -18.85 7.62
N TYR A 91 -25.44 -19.25 6.52
CA TYR A 91 -25.41 -20.62 6.04
C TYR A 91 -23.99 -21.19 6.08
N SER A 92 -23.87 -22.46 6.43
CA SER A 92 -22.61 -23.20 6.42
C SER A 92 -22.77 -24.61 5.87
N ILE A 93 -21.71 -25.12 5.24
CA ILE A 93 -21.67 -26.48 4.71
C ILE A 93 -20.99 -27.35 5.75
N VAL A 94 -21.64 -28.45 6.12
CA VAL A 94 -21.11 -29.43 7.07
C VAL A 94 -21.00 -30.78 6.38
N LEU A 95 -19.82 -31.38 6.43
CA LEU A 95 -19.55 -32.72 5.94
C LEU A 95 -19.74 -33.71 7.08
N GLU A 96 -20.63 -34.68 6.91
CA GLU A 96 -20.83 -35.76 7.87
C GLU A 96 -19.90 -36.92 7.54
N ALA A 97 -18.83 -37.07 8.32
CA ALA A 97 -17.82 -38.10 8.18
C ALA A 97 -17.87 -39.04 9.40
N GLY A 98 -18.62 -40.13 9.29
CA GLY A 98 -18.76 -41.11 10.37
C GLY A 98 -19.51 -40.54 11.57
N ALA A 99 -18.80 -40.32 12.68
CA ALA A 99 -19.32 -39.67 13.89
C ALA A 99 -18.94 -38.18 13.99
N ASP A 100 -18.07 -37.70 13.10
CA ASP A 100 -17.56 -36.34 13.11
C ASP A 100 -18.28 -35.47 12.08
N SER A 101 -18.56 -34.22 12.46
CA SER A 101 -19.08 -33.19 11.58
C SER A 101 -17.96 -32.19 11.28
N ILE A 102 -17.58 -32.07 10.01
CA ILE A 102 -16.48 -31.20 9.58
C ILE A 102 -17.07 -29.97 8.87
N PRO A 103 -17.02 -28.77 9.47
CA PRO A 103 -17.49 -27.56 8.81
C PRO A 103 -16.55 -27.19 7.66
N LEU A 104 -17.13 -26.74 6.55
CA LEU A 104 -16.43 -26.42 5.31
C LEU A 104 -16.72 -24.97 4.90
N GLY A 105 -15.67 -24.15 4.93
CA GLY A 105 -15.74 -22.74 4.55
C GLY A 105 -16.26 -21.82 5.64
N MET A 106 -16.24 -20.52 5.33
CA MET A 106 -16.83 -19.50 6.21
C MET A 106 -18.35 -19.49 6.06
N HIS A 107 -19.02 -18.94 7.07
CA HIS A 107 -20.45 -18.69 7.02
C HIS A 107 -20.76 -17.65 5.93
N SER A 108 -21.88 -17.82 5.22
CA SER A 108 -22.28 -16.96 4.12
C SER A 108 -23.77 -16.66 4.18
N SER A 109 -24.18 -15.45 3.80
CA SER A 109 -25.58 -15.08 3.64
C SER A 109 -26.21 -15.64 2.35
N ASP A 110 -25.41 -16.16 1.42
CA ASP A 110 -25.87 -16.76 0.15
C ASP A 110 -26.16 -18.26 0.33
N GLY A 111 -27.37 -18.56 0.79
CA GLY A 111 -27.83 -19.94 1.02
C GLY A 111 -27.97 -20.76 -0.27
N ASP A 112 -28.36 -20.15 -1.39
CA ASP A 112 -28.62 -20.84 -2.65
C ASP A 112 -27.32 -21.37 -3.27
N SER A 113 -26.26 -20.55 -3.28
CA SER A 113 -24.93 -20.98 -3.72
C SER A 113 -24.39 -22.12 -2.87
N ARG A 114 -24.59 -22.08 -1.55
CA ARG A 114 -24.16 -23.13 -0.63
C ARG A 114 -24.98 -24.42 -0.80
N ALA A 115 -26.28 -24.31 -1.03
CA ALA A 115 -27.15 -25.45 -1.34
C ALA A 115 -26.72 -26.14 -2.65
N ALA A 116 -26.36 -25.37 -3.67
CA ALA A 116 -25.85 -25.91 -4.94
C ALA A 116 -24.55 -26.71 -4.75
N ILE A 117 -23.62 -26.22 -3.90
CA ILE A 117 -22.38 -26.94 -3.57
C ILE A 117 -22.69 -28.24 -2.80
N VAL A 118 -23.58 -28.20 -1.81
CA VAL A 118 -24.04 -29.39 -1.08
C VAL A 118 -24.61 -30.43 -2.04
N GLN A 119 -25.44 -29.99 -3.00
CA GLN A 119 -26.01 -30.86 -4.01
C GLN A 119 -24.93 -31.47 -4.92
N GLN A 120 -23.93 -30.70 -5.35
CA GLN A 120 -22.80 -31.22 -6.15
C GLN A 120 -22.01 -32.30 -5.38
N ILE A 121 -21.76 -32.09 -4.09
CA ILE A 121 -21.06 -33.08 -3.26
C ILE A 121 -21.90 -34.36 -3.14
N ASN A 122 -23.19 -34.24 -2.84
CA ASN A 122 -24.08 -35.40 -2.71
C ASN A 122 -24.28 -36.14 -4.05
N GLN A 123 -24.30 -35.43 -5.17
CA GLN A 123 -24.29 -36.03 -6.52
C GLN A 123 -23.00 -36.82 -6.79
N PHE A 124 -21.84 -36.29 -6.42
CA PHE A 124 -20.57 -37.03 -6.52
C PHE A 124 -20.53 -38.27 -5.62
N LEU A 125 -21.11 -38.20 -4.42
CA LEU A 125 -21.16 -39.34 -3.49
C LEU A 125 -22.06 -40.47 -4.02
N SER A 126 -23.21 -40.10 -4.62
CA SER A 126 -24.18 -41.03 -5.21
C SER A 126 -23.79 -41.57 -6.58
N ASN A 127 -22.99 -40.84 -7.37
CA ASN A 127 -22.56 -41.25 -8.70
C ASN A 127 -21.13 -41.82 -8.70
N PRO A 128 -20.95 -43.16 -8.75
CA PRO A 128 -19.62 -43.77 -8.74
C PRO A 128 -18.81 -43.52 -10.03
N ASN A 129 -19.47 -43.11 -11.12
CA ASN A 129 -18.81 -42.82 -12.40
C ASN A 129 -18.08 -41.47 -12.39
N GLN A 130 -18.36 -40.60 -11.43
CA GLN A 130 -17.67 -39.33 -11.29
C GLN A 130 -16.34 -39.55 -10.54
N MET A 131 -15.22 -39.45 -11.27
CA MET A 131 -13.89 -39.81 -10.76
C MET A 131 -13.22 -38.71 -9.92
N GLN A 132 -13.67 -37.46 -10.07
CA GLN A 132 -13.12 -36.32 -9.37
C GLN A 132 -14.20 -35.26 -9.10
N LEU A 133 -14.09 -34.61 -7.95
CA LEU A 133 -14.84 -33.40 -7.62
C LEU A 133 -13.83 -32.37 -7.09
N SER A 134 -13.85 -31.16 -7.64
CA SER A 134 -13.08 -30.03 -7.13
C SER A 134 -13.98 -28.82 -7.17
N THR A 135 -14.42 -28.35 -5.99
CA THR A 135 -15.25 -27.16 -5.91
C THR A 135 -14.70 -26.18 -4.86
N ASN A 136 -14.70 -24.90 -5.23
CA ASN A 136 -14.31 -23.82 -4.33
C ASN A 136 -15.57 -23.36 -3.60
N VAL A 137 -15.50 -23.37 -2.28
CA VAL A 137 -16.64 -23.09 -1.42
C VAL A 137 -16.79 -21.60 -1.18
N ASP A 138 -15.66 -20.90 -1.08
CA ASP A 138 -15.62 -19.46 -0.95
C ASP A 138 -15.22 -18.82 -2.28
N ASN A 139 -15.91 -17.75 -2.67
CA ASN A 139 -15.52 -16.91 -3.81
C ASN A 139 -14.83 -15.63 -3.29
N PRO A 140 -13.49 -15.56 -3.30
CA PRO A 140 -12.76 -14.44 -2.71
C PRO A 140 -12.71 -13.19 -3.62
N TRP A 141 -13.49 -13.11 -4.69
CA TRP A 141 -13.35 -12.05 -5.70
C TRP A 141 -13.42 -10.63 -5.12
N LEU A 142 -14.33 -10.35 -4.18
CA LEU A 142 -14.42 -9.05 -3.51
C LEU A 142 -13.14 -8.72 -2.73
N ILE A 143 -12.62 -9.70 -2.00
CA ILE A 143 -11.39 -9.53 -1.22
C ILE A 143 -10.20 -9.33 -2.16
N GLN A 144 -10.12 -10.08 -3.26
CA GLN A 144 -9.09 -9.91 -4.28
C GLN A 144 -9.16 -8.52 -4.93
N MET A 145 -10.35 -8.00 -5.20
CA MET A 145 -10.56 -6.65 -5.72
C MET A 145 -10.05 -5.59 -4.72
N VAL A 146 -10.44 -5.69 -3.45
CA VAL A 146 -10.00 -4.75 -2.41
C VAL A 146 -8.48 -4.78 -2.24
N VAL A 147 -7.88 -5.96 -2.13
CA VAL A 147 -6.42 -6.10 -2.00
C VAL A 147 -5.70 -5.60 -3.26
N GLY A 148 -6.27 -5.85 -4.45
CA GLY A 148 -5.76 -5.32 -5.72
C GLY A 148 -5.75 -3.78 -5.76
N VAL A 149 -6.82 -3.14 -5.29
CA VAL A 149 -6.89 -1.67 -5.18
C VAL A 149 -5.83 -1.15 -4.21
N ILE A 150 -5.69 -1.76 -3.03
CA ILE A 150 -4.66 -1.36 -2.05
C ILE A 150 -3.26 -1.50 -2.64
N PHE A 151 -2.99 -2.58 -3.37
CA PHE A 151 -1.73 -2.77 -4.07
C PHE A 151 -1.47 -1.67 -5.12
N LEU A 152 -2.46 -1.35 -5.96
CA LEU A 152 -2.35 -0.28 -6.96
C LEU A 152 -2.08 1.08 -6.32
N VAL A 153 -2.77 1.41 -5.22
CA VAL A 153 -2.53 2.64 -4.47
C VAL A 153 -1.12 2.64 -3.88
N GLY A 154 -0.66 1.52 -3.32
CA GLY A 154 0.71 1.36 -2.83
C GLY A 154 1.74 1.60 -3.94
N VAL A 155 1.58 0.97 -5.09
CA VAL A 155 2.49 1.10 -6.25
C VAL A 155 2.48 2.54 -6.78
N MET A 156 1.31 3.16 -6.88
CA MET A 156 1.18 4.55 -7.30
C MET A 156 1.84 5.50 -6.29
N GLY A 157 1.70 5.23 -4.99
CA GLY A 157 2.39 5.96 -3.93
C GLY A 157 3.90 5.86 -4.08
N VAL A 158 4.44 4.65 -4.22
CA VAL A 158 5.88 4.41 -4.40
C VAL A 158 6.39 5.09 -5.69
N SER A 159 5.68 4.96 -6.81
CA SER A 159 6.10 5.53 -8.08
C SER A 159 6.11 7.06 -8.05
N LEU A 160 5.08 7.71 -7.52
CA LEU A 160 5.03 9.16 -7.36
C LEU A 160 6.22 9.70 -6.57
N ILE A 161 6.78 8.93 -5.63
CA ILE A 161 7.93 9.34 -4.82
C ILE A 161 9.26 9.10 -5.53
N VAL A 162 9.40 7.96 -6.24
CA VAL A 162 10.59 7.70 -7.08
C VAL A 162 10.72 8.77 -8.16
N PHE A 163 9.57 9.22 -8.68
CA PHE A 163 9.49 10.32 -9.63
C PHE A 163 9.27 11.69 -8.96
N ALA A 164 9.27 11.82 -7.64
CA ALA A 164 9.11 13.14 -7.03
C ALA A 164 10.40 13.96 -7.22
N PRO A 165 10.32 15.21 -7.71
CA PRO A 165 11.49 16.05 -7.88
C PRO A 165 12.13 16.33 -6.53
N ALA A 166 13.37 15.85 -6.34
CA ALA A 166 14.12 16.10 -5.11
C ALA A 166 14.88 17.43 -5.24
N LEU A 167 14.55 18.40 -4.38
CA LEU A 167 15.31 19.63 -4.25
C LEU A 167 16.58 19.37 -3.43
N THR A 168 17.74 19.57 -4.05
CA THR A 168 19.03 19.58 -3.34
C THR A 168 19.66 20.95 -3.48
N LEU A 169 20.05 21.53 -2.35
CA LEU A 169 20.70 22.84 -2.26
C LEU A 169 22.14 22.59 -1.82
N ASP A 170 23.12 23.11 -2.56
CA ASP A 170 24.55 23.01 -2.23
C ASP A 170 25.14 24.43 -2.24
N LEU A 171 25.40 24.96 -1.05
CA LEU A 171 26.06 26.24 -0.86
C LEU A 171 27.52 25.94 -0.54
N ASN A 172 28.43 26.46 -1.35
CA ASN A 172 29.85 26.32 -1.13
C ASN A 172 30.53 27.69 -1.13
N ARG A 173 31.03 28.10 0.04
CA ARG A 173 31.76 29.36 0.22
C ARG A 173 33.15 29.31 -0.38
N SER A 174 33.79 28.14 -0.45
CA SER A 174 35.14 28.04 -1.03
C SER A 174 35.13 28.34 -2.53
N SER A 175 34.06 27.96 -3.23
CA SER A 175 33.84 28.29 -4.64
C SER A 175 33.02 29.57 -4.85
N GLY A 176 32.42 30.12 -3.79
CA GLY A 176 31.52 31.28 -3.90
C GLY A 176 30.20 30.96 -4.61
N THR A 177 29.79 29.69 -4.66
CA THR A 177 28.66 29.23 -5.49
C THR A 177 27.51 28.69 -4.65
N PHE A 178 26.30 28.97 -5.13
CA PHE A 178 25.07 28.35 -4.70
C PHE A 178 24.49 27.55 -5.86
N THR A 179 24.39 26.23 -5.69
CA THR A 179 23.81 25.35 -6.69
C THR A 179 22.47 24.81 -6.23
N ILE A 180 21.45 25.02 -7.04
CA ILE A 180 20.14 24.41 -6.91
C ILE A 180 20.07 23.25 -7.90
N TYR A 181 19.84 22.06 -7.38
CA TYR A 181 19.57 20.88 -8.19
C TYR A 181 18.08 20.56 -8.10
N HIS A 182 17.39 20.65 -9.24
CA HIS A 182 16.08 20.07 -9.45
C HIS A 182 16.28 18.75 -10.19
N GLY A 183 16.21 17.65 -9.45
CA GLY A 183 16.50 16.32 -10.00
C GLY A 183 15.30 15.39 -9.98
N TYR A 184 14.99 14.85 -11.16
CA TYR A 184 14.38 13.52 -11.31
C TYR A 184 15.52 12.48 -11.47
N PHE A 185 15.16 11.20 -11.66
CA PHE A 185 16.08 10.10 -11.98
C PHE A 185 16.94 10.34 -13.26
N PHE A 186 16.64 11.36 -14.08
CA PHE A 186 17.35 11.80 -15.29
C PHE A 186 17.26 13.34 -15.50
N PRO A 187 18.02 13.93 -16.46
CA PRO A 187 19.11 14.86 -16.15
C PRO A 187 18.69 16.03 -15.24
N ARG A 188 19.50 16.29 -14.22
CA ARG A 188 19.28 17.33 -13.21
C ARG A 188 19.32 18.71 -13.87
N THR A 189 18.23 19.47 -13.76
CA THR A 189 18.32 20.91 -14.00
C THR A 189 19.19 21.47 -12.88
N LYS A 190 20.36 21.96 -13.27
CA LYS A 190 21.33 22.59 -12.38
C LYS A 190 21.24 24.09 -12.62
N GLN A 191 20.78 24.83 -11.63
CA GLN A 191 20.88 26.28 -11.62
C GLN A 191 21.99 26.67 -10.66
N GLU A 192 22.96 27.43 -11.14
CA GLU A 192 24.11 27.88 -10.36
C GLU A 192 24.08 29.41 -10.27
N LEU A 193 24.22 29.90 -9.05
CA LEU A 193 24.21 31.32 -8.68
C LEU A 193 25.48 31.62 -7.89
N ARG A 194 25.96 32.87 -7.91
CA ARG A 194 27.07 33.27 -7.04
C ARG A 194 26.51 33.70 -5.69
N LEU A 195 27.17 33.33 -4.59
CA LEU A 195 26.73 33.68 -3.24
C LEU A 195 26.66 35.20 -3.03
N GLN A 196 27.59 35.94 -3.62
CA GLN A 196 27.66 37.40 -3.57
C GLN A 196 26.49 38.10 -4.30
N ASP A 197 25.85 37.41 -5.25
CA ASP A 197 24.73 37.97 -6.01
C ASP A 197 23.42 37.83 -5.22
N ILE A 198 23.41 37.08 -4.10
CA ILE A 198 22.23 36.90 -3.26
C ILE A 198 22.13 38.07 -2.28
N LYS A 199 21.13 38.94 -2.50
CA LYS A 199 20.85 40.08 -1.62
C LYS A 199 20.03 39.66 -0.40
N GLU A 200 19.01 38.84 -0.62
CA GLU A 200 18.06 38.44 0.43
C GLU A 200 17.45 37.07 0.16
N VAL A 201 17.07 36.36 1.23
CA VAL A 201 16.24 35.15 1.18
C VAL A 201 14.90 35.44 1.86
N ALA A 202 13.79 35.45 1.12
CA ALA A 202 12.47 35.80 1.61
C ALA A 202 11.47 34.64 1.48
N ILE A 203 10.30 34.80 2.10
CA ILE A 203 9.17 33.89 1.94
C ILE A 203 8.06 34.68 1.26
N GLU A 204 7.65 34.23 0.08
CA GLU A 204 6.46 34.75 -0.60
C GLU A 204 5.23 34.00 -0.12
N GLU A 205 4.12 34.72 0.01
CA GLU A 205 2.80 34.22 0.40
C GLU A 205 1.82 34.42 -0.76
N LEU A 206 1.02 33.39 -1.04
CA LEU A 206 -0.10 33.39 -1.96
C LEU A 206 -1.35 33.02 -1.17
N VAL A 207 -2.40 33.83 -1.30
CA VAL A 207 -3.71 33.52 -0.73
C VAL A 207 -4.63 33.14 -1.88
N ASP A 208 -5.26 31.97 -1.79
CA ASP A 208 -6.21 31.53 -2.82
C ASP A 208 -7.61 32.14 -2.63
N SER A 209 -8.53 31.83 -3.53
CA SER A 209 -9.92 32.32 -3.46
C SER A 209 -10.69 31.84 -2.23
N ASN A 210 -10.24 30.76 -1.59
CA ASN A 210 -10.86 30.19 -0.39
C ASN A 210 -10.24 30.75 0.90
N GLY A 211 -9.19 31.58 0.79
CA GLY A 211 -8.47 32.14 1.92
C GLY A 211 -7.33 31.25 2.44
N ASP A 212 -7.04 30.14 1.75
CA ASP A 212 -5.92 29.26 2.11
C ASP A 212 -4.60 29.92 1.72
N ARG A 213 -3.62 29.81 2.63
CA ARG A 213 -2.30 30.44 2.50
C ARG A 213 -1.25 29.44 2.07
N PHE A 214 -0.57 29.76 0.98
CA PHE A 214 0.52 28.97 0.42
C PHE A 214 1.79 29.80 0.39
N TYR A 215 2.92 29.14 0.56
CA TYR A 215 4.20 29.82 0.74
C TYR A 215 5.26 29.26 -0.21
N ARG A 216 6.27 30.04 -0.55
CA ARG A 216 7.50 29.54 -1.18
C ARG A 216 8.71 30.36 -0.71
N VAL A 217 9.87 29.71 -0.67
CA VAL A 217 11.13 30.40 -0.36
C VAL A 217 11.72 30.92 -1.66
N VAL A 218 12.06 32.20 -1.68
CA VAL A 218 12.65 32.88 -2.83
C VAL A 218 13.95 33.56 -2.43
N MET A 219 14.82 33.77 -3.41
CA MET A 219 16.02 34.58 -3.27
C MET A 219 15.90 35.80 -4.16
N HIS A 220 16.15 36.97 -3.59
CA HIS A 220 16.29 38.19 -4.35
C HIS A 220 17.76 38.41 -4.65
N LEU A 221 18.08 38.53 -5.94
CA LEU A 221 19.43 38.81 -6.40
C LEU A 221 19.72 40.31 -6.40
N THR A 222 20.99 40.68 -6.36
CA THR A 222 21.46 42.08 -6.49
C THR A 222 21.06 42.70 -7.82
N SER A 223 20.87 41.89 -8.86
CA SER A 223 20.35 42.29 -10.17
C SER A 223 18.87 42.72 -10.15
N GLY A 224 18.14 42.46 -9.06
CA GLY A 224 16.69 42.63 -8.97
C GLY A 224 15.88 41.40 -9.42
N GLU A 225 16.53 40.37 -9.97
CA GLU A 225 15.89 39.11 -10.29
C GLU A 225 15.46 38.35 -9.02
N THR A 226 14.33 37.66 -9.07
CA THR A 226 13.85 36.80 -7.98
C THR A 226 13.87 35.35 -8.42
N VAL A 227 14.69 34.54 -7.75
CA VAL A 227 14.86 33.12 -8.04
C VAL A 227 14.16 32.28 -6.98
N PRO A 228 13.05 31.62 -7.30
CA PRO A 228 12.37 30.76 -6.36
C PRO A 228 13.11 29.42 -6.19
N LEU A 229 13.25 28.93 -4.95
CA LEU A 229 13.83 27.59 -4.71
C LEU A 229 12.93 26.49 -5.29
N ARG A 230 11.61 26.73 -5.29
CA ARG A 230 10.60 25.93 -6.00
C ARG A 230 9.65 26.84 -6.74
N GLN A 231 9.32 26.43 -7.96
CA GLN A 231 8.39 27.19 -8.80
C GLN A 231 6.97 27.26 -8.19
N TYR A 232 6.54 26.21 -7.49
CA TYR A 232 5.20 26.12 -6.90
C TYR A 232 5.14 26.58 -5.44
N TYR A 233 3.99 27.13 -5.05
CA TYR A 233 3.65 27.43 -3.66
C TYR A 233 3.15 26.18 -2.94
N SER A 234 3.41 26.07 -1.64
CA SER A 234 2.92 24.95 -0.80
C SER A 234 2.66 25.39 0.63
N SER A 235 1.79 24.67 1.33
CA SER A 235 1.50 24.90 2.75
C SER A 235 2.71 24.65 3.66
N GLY A 236 2.62 25.02 4.93
CA GLY A 236 3.68 24.79 5.93
C GLY A 236 4.71 25.92 6.00
N TYR A 237 4.28 27.05 6.56
CA TYR A 237 5.11 28.23 6.80
C TYR A 237 6.34 27.93 7.66
N ASP A 238 6.15 27.25 8.81
CA ASP A 238 7.25 27.00 9.76
C ASP A 238 8.43 26.23 9.16
N SER A 239 8.13 25.25 8.31
CA SER A 239 9.17 24.47 7.63
C SER A 239 9.96 25.33 6.64
N LYS A 240 9.29 26.27 5.96
CA LYS A 240 9.92 27.21 5.04
C LYS A 240 10.68 28.31 5.78
N LYS A 241 10.17 28.79 6.91
CA LYS A 241 10.84 29.72 7.81
C LYS A 241 12.13 29.13 8.38
N LYS A 242 12.09 27.88 8.84
CA LYS A 242 13.30 27.15 9.27
C LYS A 242 14.34 27.05 8.15
N LEU A 243 13.91 26.69 6.93
CA LEU A 243 14.79 26.63 5.77
C LEU A 243 15.40 28.00 5.44
N ALA A 244 14.57 29.03 5.34
CA ALA A 244 15.01 30.38 5.01
C ALA A 244 15.98 30.93 6.07
N ASN A 245 15.70 30.73 7.37
CA ASN A 245 16.61 31.12 8.44
C ASN A 245 17.95 30.37 8.40
N LEU A 246 17.95 29.09 8.03
CA LEU A 246 19.17 28.31 7.86
C LEU A 246 20.02 28.87 6.70
N LEU A 247 19.38 29.19 5.57
CA LEU A 247 20.06 29.84 4.44
C LEU A 247 20.57 31.24 4.80
N ARG A 248 19.76 32.07 5.47
CA ARG A 248 20.15 33.41 5.92
C ARG A 248 21.33 33.34 6.89
N GLN A 249 21.32 32.41 7.84
CA GLN A 249 22.45 32.18 8.73
C GLN A 249 23.73 31.81 7.97
N PHE A 250 23.63 30.93 6.96
CA PHE A 250 24.79 30.57 6.13
C PHE A 250 25.27 31.71 5.23
N LEU A 251 24.41 32.68 4.90
CA LEU A 251 24.76 33.85 4.10
C LEU A 251 25.12 35.07 4.95
N TYR A 252 25.16 34.95 6.28
CA TYR A 252 25.31 36.07 7.22
C TYR A 252 24.25 37.18 7.07
N LEU A 253 23.03 36.79 6.68
CA LEU A 253 21.87 37.66 6.60
C LEU A 253 21.10 37.64 7.94
N PRO A 254 20.42 38.75 8.33
CA PRO A 254 19.60 38.80 9.52
C PRO A 254 18.42 37.82 9.42
N PRO A 255 17.96 37.17 10.51
CA PRO A 255 16.88 36.18 10.48
C PRO A 255 15.50 36.78 10.16
N LEU A 256 14.58 35.94 9.67
CA LEU A 256 13.15 36.20 9.49
C LEU A 256 12.34 35.92 10.76
#